data_AF-A0A2S9J904-F1
#
_entry.id   AF-A0A2S9J904-F1
#
_cell.length_a   1.000
_cell.length_b   1.000
_cell.length_c   1.000
_cell.angle_alpha   90.00
_cell.angle_beta   90.00
_cell.angle_gamma   90.00
#
_symmetry.space_group_name_H-M   'P 1'
#
loop_
_entity.id
_entity.type
_entity.pdbx_description
1 polymer ?
#
loop_
_entity_poly.entity_id
_entity_poly.type
_entity_poly.pdbx_seq_one_letter_code
_entity_poly.pdbx_strand_id
1 'polypeptide(L)'
;MSSNSSDKYKAPALEKGLAIIEYLALQPSAQSQSEIATGLQRSPNEIYRMLASLEARGYIHRDAISSKYSLTLKLYYLSHRHSFVEKLRSAALQPMRQASATIQQPGHLSILFNDKVLVVAYSKSPRPIAVMIEEGNLYNMLTTASGKTLLSFLDDNNREQILHQNSSYQKLSKTQKRDFQKELIHIKKQGYTEMPSSYAQGIVDFSVPIGHAPSGITACLTVSKLLTLADENEPSHDDIIQALRTCKKEIESNLGLVSLP
;
A
#
# COMPACT_ATOMS: atom_id res chain seq x y z
N MET A 1 33.72 -13.29 18.93
CA MET A 1 33.46 -11.97 18.32
C MET A 1 33.04 -12.21 16.87
N SER A 2 31.74 -12.37 16.64
CA SER A 2 31.21 -12.67 15.32
C SER A 2 30.87 -11.35 14.63
N SER A 3 31.72 -10.92 13.69
CA SER A 3 31.46 -9.76 12.85
C SER A 3 30.20 -10.02 12.01
N ASN A 4 29.15 -9.25 12.27
CA ASN A 4 27.90 -9.29 11.51
C ASN A 4 28.20 -8.96 10.04
N SER A 5 27.87 -9.85 9.12
CA SER A 5 28.13 -9.72 7.67
C SER A 5 27.34 -8.59 6.99
N SER A 6 26.46 -7.89 7.73
CA SER A 6 25.61 -6.80 7.24
C SER A 6 26.30 -5.43 7.13
N ASP A 7 27.52 -5.26 7.66
CA ASP A 7 28.24 -3.97 7.59
C ASP A 7 29.09 -3.80 6.32
N LYS A 8 29.26 -4.86 5.52
CA LYS A 8 30.19 -4.85 4.38
C LYS A 8 29.68 -4.14 3.11
N TYR A 9 28.41 -3.75 3.08
CA TYR A 9 27.74 -3.13 1.92
C TYR A 9 26.94 -1.86 2.25
N LYS A 10 27.27 -1.14 3.33
CA LYS A 10 26.64 0.16 3.60
C LYS A 10 27.14 1.20 2.59
N ALA A 11 26.21 1.94 1.99
CA ALA A 11 26.49 3.07 1.13
C ALA A 11 25.97 4.35 1.82
N PRO A 12 26.70 4.92 2.81
CA PRO A 12 26.17 5.94 3.70
C PRO A 12 25.70 7.21 2.97
N ALA A 13 26.37 7.56 1.86
CA ALA A 13 25.96 8.69 1.03
C ALA A 13 24.62 8.43 0.31
N LEU A 14 24.38 7.20 -0.16
CA LEU A 14 23.12 6.82 -0.79
C LEU A 14 21.98 6.81 0.23
N GLU A 15 22.18 6.20 1.40
CA GLU A 15 21.19 6.21 2.49
C GLU A 15 20.79 7.64 2.89
N LYS A 16 21.77 8.55 3.00
CA LYS A 16 21.50 9.97 3.26
C LYS A 16 20.69 10.61 2.13
N GLY A 17 21.02 10.32 0.88
CA GLY A 17 20.28 10.83 -0.28
C GLY A 17 18.83 10.37 -0.31
N LEU A 18 18.57 9.10 -0.03
CA LEU A 18 17.21 8.54 0.02
C LEU A 18 16.42 9.14 1.19
N ALA A 19 17.01 9.26 2.37
CA ALA A 19 16.36 9.87 3.54
C ALA A 19 15.96 11.33 3.28
N ILE A 20 16.74 12.10 2.51
CA ILE A 20 16.37 13.47 2.11
C ILE A 20 15.12 13.47 1.23
N ILE A 21 15.05 12.56 0.25
CA ILE A 21 13.87 12.43 -0.62
C ILE A 21 12.62 12.09 0.21
N GLU A 22 12.73 11.08 1.07
CA GLU A 22 11.64 10.62 1.92
C GLU A 22 11.16 11.71 2.88
N TYR A 23 12.10 12.45 3.49
CA TYR A 23 11.78 13.57 4.35
C TYR A 23 11.03 14.67 3.59
N LEU A 24 11.54 15.10 2.43
CA LEU A 24 10.91 16.14 1.60
C LEU A 24 9.53 15.73 1.08
N ALA A 25 9.30 14.43 0.83
CA ALA A 25 8.00 13.91 0.39
C ALA A 25 6.89 14.09 1.43
N LEU A 26 7.26 14.19 2.72
CA LEU A 26 6.32 14.38 3.83
C LEU A 26 6.09 15.86 4.16
N GLN A 27 6.80 16.79 3.51
CA GLN A 27 6.68 18.22 3.84
C GLN A 27 5.63 18.90 2.96
N PRO A 28 4.78 19.76 3.54
CA PRO A 28 3.77 20.52 2.77
C PRO A 28 4.38 21.66 1.95
N SER A 29 5.64 22.01 2.19
CA SER A 29 6.33 23.13 1.54
C SER A 29 7.83 22.88 1.41
N ALA A 30 8.49 23.65 0.54
CA ALA A 30 9.93 23.58 0.35
C ALA A 30 10.71 23.84 1.65
N GLN A 31 11.85 23.16 1.82
CA GLN A 31 12.65 23.20 3.05
C GLN A 31 14.06 23.70 2.79
N SER A 32 14.60 24.51 3.69
CA SER A 32 16.00 24.91 3.71
C SER A 32 16.91 23.74 4.11
N GLN A 33 18.20 23.87 3.83
CA GLN A 33 19.19 22.85 4.21
C GLN A 33 19.24 22.60 5.72
N SER A 34 19.07 23.64 6.55
CA SER A 34 19.05 23.49 8.01
C SER A 34 17.79 22.78 8.51
N GLU A 35 16.63 23.07 7.94
CA GLU A 35 15.36 22.39 8.26
C GLU A 35 15.47 20.89 7.92
N ILE A 36 15.98 20.54 6.73
CA ILE A 36 16.19 19.13 6.32
C ILE A 36 17.18 18.42 7.25
N ALA A 37 18.32 19.07 7.55
CA ALA A 37 19.32 18.49 8.43
C ALA A 37 18.75 18.21 9.83
N THR A 38 17.97 19.16 10.36
CA THR A 38 17.32 19.05 11.66
C THR A 38 16.29 17.92 11.66
N GLY A 39 15.43 17.85 10.63
CA GLY A 39 14.43 16.80 10.48
C GLY A 39 15.02 15.39 10.37
N LEU A 40 16.23 15.28 9.83
CA LEU A 40 16.98 14.02 9.72
C LEU A 40 17.94 13.75 10.88
N GLN A 41 17.99 14.62 11.89
CA GLN A 41 18.93 14.54 13.02
C GLN A 41 20.41 14.46 12.55
N ARG A 42 20.77 15.31 11.59
CA ARG A 42 22.11 15.40 10.99
C ARG A 42 22.59 16.85 10.95
N SER A 43 23.86 17.05 10.65
CA SER A 43 24.39 18.38 10.38
C SER A 43 24.18 18.82 8.92
N PRO A 44 24.05 20.14 8.64
CA PRO A 44 23.96 20.65 7.27
C PRO A 44 25.09 20.18 6.36
N ASN A 45 26.32 20.12 6.88
CA ASN A 45 27.50 19.69 6.11
C ASN A 45 27.43 18.21 5.70
N GLU A 46 26.82 17.35 6.52
CA GLU A 46 26.69 15.92 6.22
C GLU A 46 25.74 15.62 5.06
N ILE A 47 24.75 16.49 4.82
CA ILE A 47 23.74 16.29 3.77
C ILE A 47 24.00 17.15 2.52
N TYR A 48 24.86 18.16 2.60
CA TYR A 48 25.14 19.10 1.51
C TYR A 48 25.49 18.42 0.19
N ARG A 49 26.44 17.48 0.22
CA ARG A 49 26.85 16.75 -0.99
C ARG A 49 25.73 15.90 -1.58
N MET A 50 24.80 15.43 -0.74
CA MET A 50 23.65 14.65 -1.19
C MET A 50 22.61 15.55 -1.84
N LEU A 51 22.32 16.72 -1.25
CA LEU A 51 21.46 17.74 -1.86
C LEU A 51 21.98 18.15 -3.24
N ALA A 52 23.27 18.48 -3.34
CA ALA A 52 23.88 18.85 -4.62
C ALA A 52 23.79 17.72 -5.67
N SER A 53 24.01 16.47 -5.27
CA SER A 53 23.88 15.30 -6.16
C SER A 53 22.44 15.08 -6.61
N LEU A 54 21.47 15.18 -5.69
CA LEU A 54 20.04 15.05 -6.00
C LEU A 54 19.55 16.16 -6.92
N GLU A 55 20.00 17.39 -6.71
CA GLU A 55 19.69 18.56 -7.55
C GLU A 55 20.30 18.40 -8.94
N ALA A 56 21.58 18.05 -9.05
CA ALA A 56 22.24 17.81 -10.33
C ALA A 56 21.60 16.65 -11.12
N ARG A 57 21.07 15.65 -10.40
CA ARG A 57 20.30 14.56 -11.00
C ARG A 57 18.82 14.92 -11.18
N GLY A 58 18.38 16.12 -10.84
CA GLY A 58 17.01 16.60 -11.02
C GLY A 58 15.97 15.85 -10.22
N TYR A 59 16.32 15.25 -9.08
CA TYR A 59 15.34 14.70 -8.13
C TYR A 59 14.70 15.81 -7.29
N ILE A 60 15.50 16.80 -6.92
CA ILE A 60 15.07 17.97 -6.16
C ILE A 60 15.39 19.25 -6.95
N HIS A 61 14.67 20.32 -6.66
CA HIS A 61 14.94 21.66 -7.17
C HIS A 61 15.27 22.57 -5.99
N ARG A 62 16.34 23.37 -6.13
CA ARG A 62 16.65 24.45 -5.20
C ARG A 62 16.16 25.77 -5.80
N ASP A 63 15.26 26.43 -5.10
CA ASP A 63 14.81 27.76 -5.48
C ASP A 63 15.95 28.78 -5.31
N ALA A 64 16.19 29.60 -6.33
CA ALA A 64 17.33 30.50 -6.38
C ALA A 64 17.24 31.66 -5.36
N ILE A 65 16.02 32.07 -5.00
CA ILE A 65 15.77 33.23 -4.12
C ILE A 65 15.79 32.78 -2.65
N SER A 66 14.98 31.78 -2.33
CA SER A 66 14.81 31.27 -0.96
C SER A 66 15.87 30.26 -0.55
N SER A 67 16.63 29.70 -1.50
CA SER A 67 17.56 28.58 -1.27
C SER A 67 16.90 27.34 -0.65
N LYS A 68 15.57 27.21 -0.76
CA LYS A 68 14.82 26.05 -0.28
C LYS A 68 14.72 24.97 -1.35
N TYR A 69 14.68 23.73 -0.90
CA TYR A 69 14.62 22.53 -1.73
C TYR A 69 13.20 21.95 -1.73
N SER A 70 12.74 21.52 -2.90
CA SER A 70 11.50 20.77 -3.08
C SER A 70 11.71 19.57 -4.00
N LEU A 71 10.83 18.57 -3.91
CA LEU A 71 10.83 17.45 -4.86
C LEU A 71 10.38 17.94 -6.25
N THR A 72 10.99 17.39 -7.29
CA THR A 72 10.52 17.56 -8.68
C THR A 72 9.58 16.42 -9.08
N LEU A 73 9.01 16.50 -10.29
CA LEU A 73 8.23 15.41 -10.88
C LEU A 73 9.06 14.21 -11.36
N LYS A 74 10.39 14.19 -11.15
CA LYS A 74 11.24 13.11 -11.65
C LYS A 74 10.89 11.75 -11.04
N LEU A 75 10.56 11.69 -9.75
CA LEU A 75 10.15 10.44 -9.11
C LEU A 75 8.85 9.90 -9.70
N TYR A 76 7.88 10.78 -9.95
CA TYR A 76 6.64 10.46 -10.64
C TYR A 76 6.90 9.92 -12.06
N TYR A 77 7.75 10.61 -12.83
CA TYR A 77 8.13 10.17 -14.17
C TYR A 77 8.82 8.80 -14.17
N LEU A 78 9.72 8.53 -13.23
CA LEU A 78 10.42 7.25 -13.12
C LEU A 78 9.48 6.12 -12.67
N SER A 79 8.53 6.39 -11.76
CA SER A 79 7.57 5.38 -11.30
C SER A 79 6.57 4.97 -12.39
N HIS A 80 6.27 5.86 -13.34
CA HIS A 80 5.27 5.60 -14.38
C HIS A 80 5.81 4.90 -15.63
N ARG A 81 7.13 4.82 -15.83
CA ARG A 81 7.67 4.28 -17.10
C ARG A 81 7.54 2.76 -17.27
N HIS A 82 7.55 1.98 -16.17
CA HIS A 82 7.48 0.51 -16.25
C HIS A 82 6.91 -0.14 -14.97
N SER A 83 6.09 0.54 -14.16
CA SER A 83 5.63 -0.09 -12.93
C SER A 83 4.50 -1.09 -13.20
N PHE A 84 4.67 -2.28 -12.63
CA PHE A 84 3.59 -3.24 -12.40
C PHE A 84 2.34 -2.55 -11.80
N VAL A 85 2.57 -1.54 -10.94
CA VAL A 85 1.53 -0.71 -10.34
C VAL A 85 0.70 0.02 -11.39
N GLU A 86 1.30 0.70 -12.37
CA GLU A 86 0.52 1.40 -13.42
C GLU A 86 -0.29 0.45 -14.30
N LYS A 87 0.26 -0.74 -14.61
CA LYS A 87 -0.49 -1.77 -15.33
C LYS A 87 -1.71 -2.23 -14.52
N LEU A 88 -1.49 -2.51 -13.25
CA LEU A 88 -2.54 -2.92 -12.30
C LEU A 88 -3.61 -1.83 -12.13
N ARG A 89 -3.20 -0.58 -11.96
CA ARG A 89 -4.11 0.58 -11.89
C ARG A 89 -4.95 0.73 -13.16
N SER A 90 -4.30 0.69 -14.32
CA SER A 90 -4.96 0.84 -15.62
C SER A 90 -6.00 -0.25 -15.85
N ALA A 91 -5.69 -1.49 -15.46
CA ALA A 91 -6.62 -2.62 -15.51
C ALA A 91 -7.80 -2.49 -14.53
N ALA A 92 -7.62 -1.76 -13.41
CA ALA A 92 -8.56 -1.75 -12.30
C ALA A 92 -9.50 -0.55 -12.22
N LEU A 93 -9.07 0.64 -12.65
CA LEU A 93 -9.82 1.88 -12.41
C LEU A 93 -11.25 1.85 -12.98
N GLN A 94 -11.45 1.31 -14.19
CA GLN A 94 -12.81 1.23 -14.75
C GLN A 94 -13.68 0.18 -14.03
N PRO A 95 -13.26 -1.10 -13.90
CA PRO A 95 -14.05 -2.09 -13.15
C PRO A 95 -14.38 -1.66 -11.72
N MET A 96 -13.44 -1.00 -11.04
CA MET A 96 -13.66 -0.50 -9.68
C MET A 96 -14.73 0.60 -9.64
N ARG A 97 -14.70 1.54 -10.60
CA ARG A 97 -15.75 2.59 -10.70
C ARG A 97 -17.14 1.99 -10.92
N GLN A 98 -17.23 0.96 -11.77
CA GLN A 98 -18.49 0.27 -12.03
C GLN A 98 -18.98 -0.45 -10.76
N ALA A 99 -18.11 -1.21 -10.10
CA ALA A 99 -18.45 -1.90 -8.85
C ALA A 99 -18.90 -0.91 -7.77
N SER A 100 -18.15 0.18 -7.55
CA SER A 100 -18.51 1.23 -6.58
C SER A 100 -19.83 1.92 -6.89
N ALA A 101 -20.15 2.13 -8.18
CA ALA A 101 -21.44 2.67 -8.58
C ALA A 101 -22.58 1.68 -8.30
N THR A 102 -22.38 0.39 -8.57
CA THR A 102 -23.37 -0.66 -8.34
C THR A 102 -23.70 -0.85 -6.86
N ILE A 103 -22.69 -0.98 -6.00
CA ILE A 103 -22.90 -1.23 -4.56
C ILE A 103 -22.98 0.06 -3.75
N GLN A 104 -22.79 1.23 -4.38
CA GLN A 104 -22.74 2.53 -3.72
C GLN A 104 -21.72 2.63 -2.57
N GLN A 105 -20.61 1.89 -2.64
CA GLN A 105 -19.54 1.90 -1.63
C GLN A 105 -18.18 2.25 -2.26
N PRO A 106 -17.28 2.89 -1.50
CA PRO A 106 -15.94 3.16 -1.98
C PRO A 106 -15.14 1.85 -2.05
N GLY A 107 -14.18 1.81 -2.96
CA GLY A 107 -13.27 0.68 -3.10
C GLY A 107 -11.83 1.16 -3.21
N HIS A 108 -10.88 0.32 -2.82
CA HIS A 108 -9.47 0.57 -3.04
C HIS A 108 -8.76 -0.69 -3.49
N LEU A 109 -7.69 -0.50 -4.26
CA LEU A 109 -6.79 -1.54 -4.70
C LEU A 109 -5.48 -1.39 -3.95
N SER A 110 -4.95 -2.50 -3.45
CA SER A 110 -3.73 -2.50 -2.65
C SER A 110 -2.80 -3.65 -2.98
N ILE A 111 -1.52 -3.45 -2.67
CA ILE A 111 -0.46 -4.45 -2.80
C ILE A 111 0.35 -4.50 -1.51
N LEU A 112 1.15 -5.57 -1.33
CA LEU A 112 2.18 -5.56 -0.30
C LEU A 112 3.36 -4.69 -0.75
N PHE A 113 3.81 -3.84 0.15
CA PHE A 113 5.02 -3.05 0.01
C PHE A 113 5.83 -3.21 1.29
N ASN A 114 6.89 -4.02 1.23
CA ASN A 114 7.65 -4.47 2.40
C ASN A 114 6.73 -5.16 3.44
N ASP A 115 6.68 -4.65 4.67
CA ASP A 115 5.86 -5.15 5.78
C ASP A 115 4.54 -4.37 5.96
N LYS A 116 4.09 -3.68 4.90
CA LYS A 116 2.91 -2.82 4.86
C LYS A 116 2.02 -3.14 3.65
N VAL A 117 0.78 -2.64 3.73
CA VAL A 117 -0.16 -2.59 2.61
C VAL A 117 -0.09 -1.21 1.99
N LEU A 118 0.23 -1.11 0.70
CA LEU A 118 0.21 0.14 -0.06
C LEU A 118 -1.06 0.23 -0.89
N VAL A 119 -1.80 1.33 -0.75
CA VAL A 119 -2.96 1.63 -1.59
C VAL A 119 -2.49 2.23 -2.91
N VAL A 120 -2.86 1.56 -4.00
CA VAL A 120 -2.41 1.90 -5.35
C VAL A 120 -3.53 2.40 -6.25
N ALA A 121 -4.80 2.26 -5.90
CA ALA A 121 -5.90 2.95 -6.57
C ALA A 121 -7.09 3.10 -5.63
N TYR A 122 -7.88 4.14 -5.84
CA TYR A 122 -9.14 4.39 -5.13
C TYR A 122 -10.29 4.61 -6.10
N SER A 123 -11.47 4.11 -5.72
CA SER A 123 -12.74 4.33 -6.40
C SER A 123 -13.73 4.94 -5.44
N LYS A 124 -14.26 6.10 -5.81
CA LYS A 124 -15.18 6.88 -4.98
C LYS A 124 -16.59 6.28 -4.99
N SER A 125 -17.24 6.27 -3.83
CA SER A 125 -18.68 6.01 -3.74
C SER A 125 -19.52 7.16 -4.34
N PRO A 126 -20.65 6.88 -5.00
CA PRO A 126 -21.61 7.91 -5.39
C PRO A 126 -22.36 8.53 -4.19
N ARG A 127 -22.28 7.97 -2.97
CA ARG A 127 -22.99 8.50 -1.80
C ARG A 127 -22.41 9.85 -1.33
N PRO A 128 -23.23 10.73 -0.73
CA PRO A 128 -22.75 12.01 -0.19
C PRO A 128 -21.71 11.86 0.93
N ILE A 129 -21.80 10.77 1.71
CA ILE A 129 -20.88 10.46 2.80
C ILE A 129 -20.26 9.08 2.50
N ALA A 130 -18.94 9.04 2.45
CA ALA A 130 -18.18 7.81 2.22
C ALA A 130 -16.78 7.91 2.82
N VAL A 131 -16.20 6.74 3.10
CA VAL A 131 -14.82 6.60 3.59
C VAL A 131 -13.86 6.84 2.42
N MET A 132 -12.85 7.69 2.63
CA MET A 132 -11.76 7.88 1.67
C MET A 132 -10.50 7.19 2.16
N ILE A 133 -9.97 6.29 1.33
CA ILE A 133 -8.70 5.60 1.56
C ILE A 133 -7.73 6.10 0.47
N GLU A 134 -6.82 6.99 0.84
CA GLU A 134 -5.99 7.69 -0.14
C GLU A 134 -4.95 6.79 -0.80
N GLU A 135 -4.71 7.04 -2.08
CA GLU A 135 -3.64 6.39 -2.83
C GLU A 135 -2.27 6.86 -2.31
N GLY A 136 -1.32 5.94 -2.21
CA GLY A 136 0.01 6.20 -1.63
C GLY A 136 0.10 5.94 -0.11
N ASN A 137 -1.04 5.80 0.59
CA ASN A 137 -1.01 5.52 2.02
C ASN A 137 -0.61 4.07 2.34
N LEU A 138 0.07 3.92 3.48
CA LEU A 138 0.55 2.64 4.00
C LEU A 138 -0.24 2.21 5.23
N TYR A 139 -0.71 0.96 5.22
CA TYR A 139 -1.51 0.38 6.30
C TYR A 139 -0.87 -0.88 6.89
N ASN A 140 -1.28 -1.24 8.10
CA ASN A 140 -0.75 -2.41 8.80
C ASN A 140 -1.26 -3.72 8.18
N MET A 141 -0.36 -4.54 7.66
CA MET A 141 -0.72 -5.81 7.00
C MET A 141 -1.31 -6.87 7.93
N LEU A 142 -1.10 -6.78 9.25
CA LEU A 142 -1.60 -7.77 10.22
C LEU A 142 -3.03 -7.48 10.68
N THR A 143 -3.48 -6.22 10.59
CA THR A 143 -4.76 -5.80 11.19
C THR A 143 -5.82 -5.43 10.16
N THR A 144 -5.44 -5.07 8.93
CA THR A 144 -6.43 -4.74 7.89
C THR A 144 -6.93 -5.97 7.14
N ALA A 145 -8.16 -5.91 6.66
CA ALA A 145 -8.73 -6.94 5.79
C ALA A 145 -7.88 -7.15 4.53
N SER A 146 -7.40 -6.06 3.92
CA SER A 146 -6.51 -6.09 2.75
C SER A 146 -5.19 -6.78 3.05
N GLY A 147 -4.58 -6.49 4.20
CA GLY A 147 -3.33 -7.09 4.64
C GLY A 147 -3.44 -8.59 4.88
N LYS A 148 -4.46 -9.01 5.64
CA LYS A 148 -4.71 -10.44 5.89
C LYS A 148 -5.04 -11.18 4.60
N THR A 149 -5.81 -10.57 3.69
CA THR A 149 -6.08 -11.13 2.36
C THR A 149 -4.77 -11.30 1.59
N LEU A 150 -3.98 -10.25 1.42
CA LEU A 150 -2.70 -10.32 0.70
C LEU A 150 -1.78 -11.41 1.27
N LEU A 151 -1.60 -11.45 2.59
CA LEU A 151 -0.77 -12.46 3.26
C LEU A 151 -1.29 -13.88 3.01
N SER A 152 -2.61 -14.09 3.01
CA SER A 152 -3.23 -15.41 2.80
C SER A 152 -2.98 -15.99 1.41
N PHE A 153 -2.79 -15.13 0.40
CA PHE A 153 -2.60 -15.53 -1.00
C PHE A 153 -1.15 -15.50 -1.48
N LEU A 154 -0.20 -15.15 -0.60
CA LEU A 154 1.23 -15.39 -0.83
C LEU A 154 1.59 -16.87 -0.77
N ASP A 155 2.70 -17.23 -1.41
CA ASP A 155 3.40 -18.48 -1.13
C ASP A 155 3.93 -18.48 0.31
N ASP A 156 4.07 -19.68 0.86
CA ASP A 156 4.36 -19.86 2.28
C ASP A 156 5.73 -19.27 2.67
N ASN A 157 6.73 -19.39 1.80
CA ASN A 157 8.08 -18.86 2.03
C ASN A 157 8.09 -17.33 2.10
N ASN A 158 7.49 -16.65 1.10
CA ASN A 158 7.41 -15.20 1.09
C ASN A 158 6.57 -14.66 2.24
N ARG A 159 5.47 -15.35 2.58
CA ARG A 159 4.63 -15.01 3.73
C ARG A 159 5.41 -15.07 5.03
N GLU A 160 6.12 -16.18 5.28
CA GLU A 160 6.94 -16.33 6.48
C GLU A 160 8.04 -15.28 6.55
N GLN A 161 8.76 -15.03 5.44
CA GLN A 161 9.80 -14.01 5.39
C GLN A 161 9.27 -12.62 5.77
N ILE A 162 8.15 -12.19 5.18
CA ILE A 162 7.55 -10.88 5.45
C ILE A 162 7.06 -10.79 6.90
N LEU A 163 6.42 -11.84 7.43
CA LEU A 163 5.97 -11.87 8.82
C LEU A 163 7.15 -11.81 9.80
N HIS A 164 8.23 -12.53 9.53
CA HIS A 164 9.43 -12.51 10.37
C HIS A 164 10.16 -11.17 10.35
N GLN A 165 10.03 -10.36 9.31
CA GLN A 165 10.59 -9.01 9.25
C GLN A 165 9.72 -7.97 9.96
N ASN A 166 8.44 -8.26 10.18
CA ASN A 166 7.51 -7.32 10.79
C ASN A 166 7.63 -7.29 12.32
N SER A 167 7.96 -6.12 12.86
CA SER A 167 8.16 -5.93 14.31
C SER A 167 6.91 -6.20 15.16
N SER A 168 5.71 -5.89 14.66
CA SER A 168 4.46 -6.17 15.35
C SER A 168 4.19 -7.67 15.43
N TYR A 169 4.46 -8.42 14.36
CA TYR A 169 4.34 -9.87 14.35
C TYR A 169 5.34 -10.52 15.29
N GLN A 170 6.59 -10.03 15.33
CA GLN A 170 7.62 -10.57 16.23
C GLN A 170 7.20 -10.50 17.71
N LYS A 171 6.50 -9.43 18.12
CA LYS A 171 6.00 -9.20 19.48
C LYS A 171 4.84 -10.12 19.89
N LEU A 172 4.19 -10.80 18.93
CA LEU A 172 3.13 -11.76 19.23
C LEU A 172 3.66 -12.98 19.98
N SER A 173 2.87 -13.48 20.93
CA SER A 173 3.12 -14.74 21.61
C SER A 173 3.06 -15.94 20.64
N LYS A 174 3.60 -17.09 21.04
CA LYS A 174 3.53 -18.32 20.22
C LYS A 174 2.09 -18.69 19.86
N THR A 175 1.16 -18.53 20.80
CA THR A 175 -0.27 -18.81 20.59
C THR A 175 -0.88 -17.82 19.59
N GLN A 176 -0.61 -16.53 19.75
CA GLN A 176 -1.10 -15.49 18.82
C GLN A 176 -0.58 -15.70 17.40
N LYS A 177 0.70 -16.07 17.23
CA LYS A 177 1.27 -16.40 15.91
C LYS A 177 0.57 -17.60 15.28
N ARG A 178 0.33 -18.66 16.06
CA ARG A 178 -0.39 -19.85 15.59
C ARG A 178 -1.82 -19.52 15.18
N ASP A 179 -2.53 -18.70 15.95
CA ASP A 179 -3.92 -18.35 15.64
C ASP A 179 -4.00 -17.42 14.43
N PHE A 180 -3.07 -16.48 14.29
CA PHE A 180 -2.94 -15.66 13.08
C PHE A 180 -2.68 -16.52 11.84
N GLN A 181 -1.77 -17.49 11.90
CA GLN A 181 -1.54 -18.41 10.78
C GLN A 181 -2.78 -19.23 10.41
N LYS A 182 -3.54 -19.71 11.40
CA LYS A 182 -4.83 -20.40 11.14
C LYS A 182 -5.84 -19.48 10.46
N GLU A 183 -5.91 -18.22 10.89
CA GLU A 183 -6.78 -17.21 10.27
C GLU A 183 -6.43 -17.03 8.78
N LEU A 184 -5.14 -16.92 8.43
CA LEU A 184 -4.72 -16.79 7.03
C LEU A 184 -5.08 -18.04 6.19
N ILE A 185 -4.96 -19.24 6.76
CA ILE A 185 -5.37 -20.48 6.08
C ILE A 185 -6.89 -20.48 5.84
N HIS A 186 -7.67 -20.02 6.81
CA HIS A 186 -9.11 -19.91 6.68
C HIS A 186 -9.52 -18.92 5.58
N ILE A 187 -8.92 -17.72 5.58
CA ILE A 187 -9.13 -16.70 4.54
C ILE A 187 -8.80 -17.24 3.16
N LYS A 188 -7.67 -17.95 3.01
CA LYS A 188 -7.27 -18.56 1.74
C LYS A 188 -8.33 -19.56 1.23
N LYS A 189 -8.86 -20.39 2.13
CA LYS A 189 -9.91 -21.38 1.79
C LYS A 189 -11.23 -20.71 1.42
N GLN A 190 -11.60 -19.63 2.12
CA GLN A 190 -12.84 -18.90 1.90
C GLN A 190 -12.82 -18.02 0.63
N GLY A 191 -11.64 -17.53 0.24
CA GLY A 191 -11.49 -16.70 -0.97
C GLY A 191 -11.71 -15.21 -0.76
N TYR A 192 -12.06 -14.78 0.45
CA TYR A 192 -12.27 -13.38 0.82
C TYR A 192 -12.07 -13.16 2.32
N THR A 193 -11.95 -11.89 2.73
CA THR A 193 -11.98 -11.46 4.14
C THR A 193 -13.13 -10.47 4.33
N GLU A 194 -13.85 -10.61 5.43
CA GLU A 194 -14.79 -9.61 5.94
C GLU A 194 -14.43 -9.37 7.41
N MET A 195 -14.20 -8.12 7.78
CA MET A 195 -13.93 -7.77 9.17
C MET A 195 -14.19 -6.29 9.47
N PRO A 196 -14.50 -5.93 10.73
CA PRO A 196 -14.49 -4.54 11.15
C PRO A 196 -13.13 -3.88 10.91
N SER A 197 -13.14 -2.61 10.50
CA SER A 197 -11.92 -1.86 10.25
C SER A 197 -11.15 -1.61 11.54
N SER A 198 -9.83 -1.83 11.52
CA SER A 198 -8.97 -1.54 12.67
C SER A 198 -8.69 -0.04 12.87
N TYR A 199 -9.10 0.81 11.92
CA TYR A 199 -8.77 2.25 11.91
C TYR A 199 -9.94 3.15 12.30
N ALA A 200 -11.19 2.73 12.06
CA ALA A 200 -12.35 3.51 12.40
C ALA A 200 -13.56 2.63 12.72
N GLN A 201 -14.25 2.99 13.79
CA GLN A 201 -15.48 2.32 14.22
C GLN A 201 -16.60 2.61 13.22
N GLY A 202 -17.48 1.62 13.01
CA GLY A 202 -18.58 1.74 12.06
C GLY A 202 -18.18 1.47 10.61
N ILE A 203 -16.98 0.98 10.35
CA ILE A 203 -16.55 0.53 9.02
C ILE A 203 -16.37 -0.99 9.02
N VAL A 204 -16.87 -1.66 7.99
CA VAL A 204 -16.61 -3.07 7.69
C VAL A 204 -15.90 -3.17 6.35
N ASP A 205 -14.75 -3.83 6.33
CA ASP A 205 -13.93 -4.01 5.15
C ASP A 205 -14.15 -5.41 4.55
N PHE A 206 -14.39 -5.46 3.25
CA PHE A 206 -14.57 -6.67 2.45
C PHE A 206 -13.46 -6.75 1.42
N SER A 207 -12.67 -7.82 1.41
CA SER A 207 -11.46 -7.94 0.59
C SER A 207 -11.43 -9.23 -0.21
N VAL A 208 -11.04 -9.15 -1.48
CA VAL A 208 -10.77 -10.30 -2.35
C VAL A 208 -9.37 -10.17 -2.96
N PRO A 209 -8.64 -11.29 -3.16
CA PRO A 209 -7.35 -11.26 -3.81
C PRO A 209 -7.52 -11.04 -5.32
N ILE A 210 -6.57 -10.35 -5.95
CA ILE A 210 -6.40 -10.30 -7.41
C ILE A 210 -5.09 -10.99 -7.75
N GLY A 211 -5.16 -11.91 -8.71
CA GLY A 211 -4.03 -12.72 -9.12
C GLY A 211 -3.64 -13.78 -8.09
N HIS A 212 -2.47 -14.36 -8.30
CA HIS A 212 -1.90 -15.43 -7.48
C HIS A 212 -0.37 -15.46 -7.64
N ALA A 213 0.35 -15.97 -6.63
CA ALA A 213 1.82 -15.97 -6.64
C ALA A 213 2.45 -16.51 -7.95
N PRO A 214 1.97 -17.61 -8.57
CA PRO A 214 2.48 -18.08 -9.87
C PRO A 214 2.33 -17.09 -11.03
N SER A 215 1.31 -16.22 -11.02
CA SER A 215 1.13 -15.18 -12.05
C SER A 215 2.09 -14.00 -11.92
N GLY A 216 2.85 -13.91 -10.83
CA GLY A 216 3.67 -12.74 -10.51
C GLY A 216 2.86 -11.51 -10.09
N ILE A 217 1.53 -11.64 -9.94
CA ILE A 217 0.61 -10.58 -9.54
C ILE A 217 -0.06 -11.00 -8.24
N THR A 218 0.17 -10.23 -7.17
CA THR A 218 -0.54 -10.36 -5.91
C THR A 218 -1.03 -8.98 -5.48
N ALA A 219 -2.33 -8.76 -5.63
CA ALA A 219 -3.00 -7.54 -5.20
C ALA A 219 -4.30 -7.88 -4.43
N CYS A 220 -4.94 -6.87 -3.87
CA CYS A 220 -6.18 -7.01 -3.12
C CYS A 220 -7.13 -5.88 -3.46
N LEU A 221 -8.36 -6.24 -3.81
CA LEU A 221 -9.47 -5.32 -3.98
C LEU A 221 -10.29 -5.32 -2.70
N THR A 222 -10.53 -4.13 -2.16
CA THR A 222 -11.23 -3.96 -0.89
C THR A 222 -12.35 -2.94 -1.02
N VAL A 223 -13.52 -3.25 -0.47
CA VAL A 223 -14.63 -2.32 -0.26
C VAL A 223 -14.70 -1.97 1.21
N SER A 224 -14.78 -0.68 1.54
CA SER A 224 -14.90 -0.18 2.91
C SER A 224 -16.31 0.36 3.13
N LYS A 225 -17.19 -0.47 3.70
CA LYS A 225 -18.59 -0.13 3.95
C LYS A 225 -18.72 0.68 5.23
N LEU A 226 -19.28 1.88 5.13
CA LEU A 226 -19.73 2.65 6.30
C LEU A 226 -21.10 2.13 6.75
N LEU A 227 -21.22 1.78 8.03
CA LEU A 227 -22.49 1.38 8.64
C LEU A 227 -23.35 2.62 8.87
N THR A 228 -24.49 2.71 8.18
CA THR A 228 -25.42 3.82 8.32
C THR A 228 -26.65 3.44 9.16
N LEU A 229 -27.34 4.44 9.72
CA LEU A 229 -28.57 4.21 10.46
C LEU A 229 -29.69 3.89 9.45
N ALA A 230 -29.96 2.59 9.27
CA ALA A 230 -31.08 2.04 8.49
C ALA A 230 -31.35 2.74 7.14
N ASP A 231 -30.53 2.42 6.14
CA ASP A 231 -30.87 2.67 4.73
C ASP A 231 -31.35 1.35 4.11
N GLU A 232 -32.60 1.31 3.64
CA GLU A 232 -33.20 0.14 2.99
C GLU A 232 -32.46 -0.26 1.70
N ASN A 233 -31.61 0.62 1.15
CA ASN A 233 -30.81 0.38 -0.04
C ASN A 233 -29.35 0.02 0.26
N GLU A 234 -28.99 -0.35 1.50
CA GLU A 234 -27.63 -0.85 1.74
C GLU A 234 -27.40 -2.18 1.02
N PRO A 235 -26.29 -2.32 0.29
CA PRO A 235 -25.94 -3.62 -0.29
C PRO A 235 -25.74 -4.63 0.84
N SER A 236 -26.27 -5.84 0.62
CA SER A 236 -26.04 -6.97 1.50
C SER A 236 -24.58 -7.42 1.43
N HIS A 237 -24.20 -8.30 2.36
CA HIS A 237 -22.90 -9.00 2.31
C HIS A 237 -22.70 -9.65 0.93
N ASP A 238 -23.70 -10.39 0.45
CA ASP A 238 -23.61 -11.15 -0.80
C ASP A 238 -23.49 -10.23 -2.02
N ASP A 239 -24.18 -9.09 -2.01
CA ASP A 239 -24.07 -8.09 -3.09
C ASP A 239 -22.65 -7.53 -3.19
N ILE A 240 -22.02 -7.21 -2.05
CA ILE A 240 -20.64 -6.68 -2.01
C ILE A 240 -19.65 -7.74 -2.48
N ILE A 241 -19.75 -8.97 -1.97
CA ILE A 241 -18.84 -10.06 -2.36
C ILE A 241 -19.01 -10.39 -3.85
N GLN A 242 -20.24 -10.40 -4.35
CA GLN A 242 -20.48 -10.65 -5.77
C GLN A 242 -19.94 -9.52 -6.65
N ALA A 243 -20.12 -8.26 -6.27
CA ALA A 243 -19.55 -7.12 -6.99
C ALA A 243 -18.01 -7.15 -6.97
N LEU A 244 -17.40 -7.47 -5.83
CA LEU A 244 -15.95 -7.67 -5.71
C LEU A 244 -15.45 -8.79 -6.62
N ARG A 245 -16.16 -9.93 -6.69
CA ARG A 245 -15.81 -11.05 -7.56
C ARG A 245 -15.93 -10.71 -9.04
N THR A 246 -16.99 -10.00 -9.45
CA THR A 246 -17.15 -9.53 -10.84
C THR A 246 -16.05 -8.54 -11.20
N CYS A 247 -15.81 -7.55 -10.34
CA CYS A 247 -14.74 -6.57 -10.50
C CYS A 247 -13.38 -7.27 -10.62
N LYS A 248 -13.06 -8.18 -9.69
CA LYS A 248 -11.85 -9.01 -9.74
C LYS A 248 -11.69 -9.69 -11.09
N LYS A 249 -12.72 -10.39 -11.59
CA LYS A 249 -12.65 -11.12 -12.88
C LYS A 249 -12.33 -10.18 -14.05
N GLU A 250 -12.95 -9.01 -14.09
CA GLU A 250 -12.66 -8.01 -15.12
C GLU A 250 -11.22 -7.49 -15.02
N ILE A 251 -10.73 -7.22 -13.81
CA ILE A 251 -9.34 -6.79 -13.58
C ILE A 251 -8.36 -7.88 -14.02
N GLU A 252 -8.60 -9.13 -13.63
CA GLU A 252 -7.77 -10.27 -14.02
C GLU A 252 -7.75 -10.47 -15.55
N SER A 253 -8.91 -10.34 -16.20
CA SER A 253 -9.03 -10.35 -17.67
C SER A 253 -8.22 -9.23 -18.31
N ASN A 254 -8.34 -7.99 -17.81
CA ASN A 254 -7.58 -6.83 -18.30
C ASN A 254 -6.06 -6.99 -18.10
N LEU A 255 -5.64 -7.78 -17.12
CA LEU A 255 -4.24 -8.13 -16.86
C LEU A 255 -3.75 -9.32 -17.69
N GLY A 256 -4.63 -9.99 -18.44
CA GLY A 256 -4.30 -11.22 -19.17
C GLY A 256 -4.09 -12.42 -18.24
N LEU A 257 -4.62 -12.37 -17.01
CA LEU A 257 -4.60 -13.49 -16.09
C LEU A 257 -5.72 -14.45 -16.45
N VAL A 258 -5.37 -15.68 -16.82
CA VAL A 258 -6.36 -16.74 -17.02
C VAL A 258 -6.93 -17.10 -15.66
N SER A 259 -8.23 -16.88 -15.44
CA SER A 259 -8.92 -17.37 -14.25
C SER A 259 -8.81 -18.90 -14.25
N LEU A 260 -7.97 -19.45 -13.37
CA LEU A 260 -7.96 -20.90 -13.15
C LEU A 260 -9.34 -21.31 -12.61
N PRO A 261 -9.92 -22.41 -13.12
CA PRO A 261 -11.25 -22.90 -12.73
C PRO A 261 -11.36 -23.19 -11.23
#